data_AF-A0A519S9L7-F1
#
_entry.id   AF-A0A519S9L7-F1
#
_cell.length_a   1.000
_cell.length_b   1.000
_cell.length_c   1.000
_cell.angle_alpha   90.00
_cell.angle_beta   90.00
_cell.angle_gamma   90.00
#
_symmetry.space_group_name_H-M   'P 1'
#
loop_
_entity.id
_entity.type
_entity.pdbx_description
1 polymer ?
#
loop_
_entity_poly.entity_id
_entity_poly.type
_entity_poly.pdbx_seq_one_letter_code
_entity_poly.pdbx_strand_id
1 'polypeptide(L)'
;MPTFKQSLLRLLGKICTFKQFYDHKGFSETIFEIVTLNYNEKNTNTLIKNSWVLANLCANREACENFKLEINQELLFMSLAYCLSNKEKLTSNGFRALGYFITNNSDEVLCQLATMESPKTQKIVEGLKEVYLRPFANSSVKVTFLNGISCFLMSIIGMLECVCVTFEYSQIFQARIYDQIL
;
A
#
# COMPACT_ATOMS: atom_id res chain seq x y z
N MET A 1 21.58 5.57 -21.85
CA MET A 1 22.13 5.39 -20.49
C MET A 1 21.15 5.94 -19.47
N PRO A 2 20.98 5.31 -18.28
CA PRO A 2 20.18 5.88 -17.20
C PRO A 2 20.79 7.21 -16.75
N THR A 3 19.95 8.20 -16.46
CA THR A 3 20.41 9.47 -15.88
C THR A 3 20.98 9.22 -14.48
N PHE A 4 21.83 10.12 -13.99
CA PHE A 4 22.36 10.06 -12.63
C PHE A 4 21.24 9.89 -11.59
N LYS A 5 20.18 10.71 -11.70
CA LYS A 5 18.96 10.62 -10.88
C LYS A 5 18.32 9.22 -10.89
N GLN A 6 18.19 8.61 -12.07
CA GLN A 6 17.64 7.27 -12.19
C GLN A 6 18.55 6.20 -11.56
N SER A 7 19.86 6.32 -11.69
CA SER A 7 20.81 5.42 -11.04
C SER A 7 20.75 5.54 -9.52
N LEU A 8 20.59 6.76 -8.99
CA LEU A 8 20.41 7.00 -7.56
C LEU A 8 19.13 6.38 -7.01
N LEU A 9 17.98 6.58 -7.67
CA LEU A 9 16.72 5.94 -7.25
C LEU A 9 16.82 4.40 -7.28
N ARG A 10 17.54 3.85 -8.26
CA ARG A 10 17.78 2.40 -8.31
C ARG A 10 18.68 1.94 -7.16
N LEU A 11 19.70 2.69 -6.81
CA LEU A 11 20.53 2.38 -5.64
C LEU A 11 19.70 2.47 -4.36
N LEU A 12 18.92 3.53 -4.20
CA LEU A 12 18.06 3.76 -3.05
C LEU A 12 17.07 2.62 -2.83
N GLY A 13 16.41 2.16 -3.90
CA GLY A 13 15.48 1.05 -3.80
C GLY A 13 16.16 -0.25 -3.34
N LYS A 14 17.44 -0.48 -3.71
CA LYS A 14 18.22 -1.58 -3.15
C LYS A 14 18.55 -1.35 -1.67
N ILE A 15 18.94 -0.13 -1.29
CA ILE A 15 19.23 0.21 0.11
C ILE A 15 17.99 -0.07 0.99
N CYS A 16 16.78 0.23 0.50
CA CYS A 16 15.53 0.01 1.22
C CYS A 16 15.26 -1.47 1.58
N THR A 17 15.92 -2.44 0.93
CA THR A 17 15.74 -3.88 1.26
C THR A 17 16.60 -4.35 2.41
N PHE A 18 17.53 -3.50 2.89
CA PHE A 18 18.46 -3.83 3.96
C PHE A 18 17.95 -3.26 5.28
N LYS A 19 17.57 -4.15 6.21
CA LYS A 19 16.96 -3.76 7.48
C LYS A 19 17.86 -2.87 8.34
N GLN A 20 19.18 -3.08 8.31
CA GLN A 20 20.14 -2.33 9.14
C GLN A 20 20.12 -0.81 8.93
N PHE A 21 19.60 -0.31 7.80
CA PHE A 21 19.49 1.13 7.60
C PHE A 21 18.30 1.75 8.35
N TYR A 22 17.31 0.96 8.72
CA TYR A 22 16.11 1.45 9.43
C TYR A 22 16.36 1.67 10.93
N ASP A 23 17.43 1.08 11.48
CA ASP A 23 17.92 1.38 12.83
C ASP A 23 18.42 2.84 12.94
N HIS A 24 18.77 3.47 11.81
CA HIS A 24 19.19 4.86 11.79
C HIS A 24 17.99 5.81 11.86
N LYS A 25 17.98 6.65 12.90
CA LYS A 25 16.97 7.70 13.10
C LYS A 25 16.81 8.57 11.85
N GLY A 26 15.58 8.72 11.38
CA GLY A 26 15.21 9.56 10.25
C GLY A 26 15.49 8.95 8.87
N PHE A 27 16.02 7.72 8.79
CA PHE A 27 16.26 7.07 7.50
C PHE A 27 14.95 6.86 6.73
N SER A 28 13.95 6.23 7.35
CA SER A 28 12.65 5.94 6.73
C SER A 28 11.91 7.21 6.28
N GLU A 29 11.97 8.27 7.10
CA GLU A 29 11.43 9.60 6.78
C GLU A 29 12.15 10.22 5.58
N THR A 30 13.49 10.12 5.53
CA THR A 30 14.28 10.60 4.39
C THR A 30 13.93 9.86 3.10
N ILE A 31 13.72 8.54 3.15
CA ILE A 31 13.26 7.77 1.98
C ILE A 31 11.88 8.26 1.53
N PHE A 32 10.95 8.45 2.47
CA PHE A 32 9.62 8.97 2.18
C PHE A 32 9.66 10.36 1.52
N GLU A 33 10.50 11.27 2.02
CA GLU A 33 10.69 12.59 1.43
C GLU A 33 11.19 12.49 -0.02
N ILE A 34 12.20 11.65 -0.27
CA ILE A 34 12.71 11.41 -1.63
C ILE A 34 11.62 10.84 -2.53
N VAL A 35 10.83 9.87 -2.05
CA VAL A 35 9.71 9.29 -2.81
C VAL A 35 8.69 10.37 -3.18
N THR A 36 8.33 11.22 -2.23
CA THR A 36 7.35 12.30 -2.39
C THR A 36 7.83 13.34 -3.40
N LEU A 37 9.09 13.77 -3.30
CA LEU A 37 9.70 14.72 -4.24
C LEU A 37 9.68 14.24 -5.70
N ASN A 38 9.71 12.92 -5.90
CA ASN A 38 9.77 12.31 -7.23
C ASN A 38 8.41 11.76 -7.71
N TYR A 39 7.36 11.88 -6.90
CA TYR A 39 6.06 11.27 -7.19
C TYR A 39 5.39 11.83 -8.46
N ASN A 40 5.56 13.12 -8.73
CA ASN A 40 5.00 13.84 -9.89
C ASN A 40 6.01 14.04 -11.04
N GLU A 41 7.08 13.25 -11.09
CA GLU A 41 8.07 13.33 -12.15
C GLU A 41 7.46 13.06 -13.54
N LYS A 42 7.80 13.90 -14.53
CA LYS A 42 7.30 13.69 -15.91
C LYS A 42 7.98 12.51 -16.60
N ASN A 43 9.18 12.14 -16.16
CA ASN A 43 9.94 11.06 -16.78
C ASN A 43 9.47 9.69 -16.26
N THR A 44 8.85 8.90 -17.13
CA THR A 44 8.34 7.56 -16.80
C THR A 44 9.39 6.63 -16.20
N ASN A 45 10.64 6.67 -16.69
CA ASN A 45 11.71 5.82 -16.17
C ASN A 45 12.20 6.25 -14.77
N THR A 46 12.02 7.52 -14.41
CA THR A 46 12.22 8.02 -13.05
C THR A 46 11.06 7.57 -12.17
N LEU A 47 9.81 7.75 -12.61
CA LEU A 47 8.62 7.30 -11.89
C LEU A 47 8.65 5.79 -11.59
N ILE A 48 9.06 4.95 -12.56
CA ILE A 48 9.16 3.50 -12.36
C ILE A 48 10.13 3.14 -11.23
N LYS A 49 11.24 3.88 -11.13
CA LYS A 49 12.22 3.65 -10.06
C LYS A 49 11.70 4.21 -8.74
N ASN A 50 11.02 5.35 -8.77
CA ASN A 50 10.40 5.92 -7.58
C ASN A 50 9.33 5.01 -6.99
N SER A 51 8.43 4.47 -7.81
CA SER A 51 7.39 3.53 -7.35
C SER A 51 7.98 2.23 -6.83
N TRP A 52 9.13 1.81 -7.35
CA TRP A 52 9.87 0.66 -6.81
C TRP A 52 10.50 0.96 -5.44
N VAL A 53 11.05 2.16 -5.24
CA VAL A 53 11.53 2.62 -3.92
C VAL A 53 10.36 2.63 -2.92
N LEU A 54 9.20 3.18 -3.30
CA LEU A 54 7.99 3.17 -2.47
C LEU A 54 7.59 1.75 -2.07
N ALA A 55 7.56 0.81 -3.02
CA ALA A 55 7.22 -0.58 -2.72
C ALA A 55 8.19 -1.21 -1.71
N ASN A 56 9.48 -0.95 -1.84
CA ASN A 56 10.48 -1.47 -0.90
C ASN A 56 10.46 -0.77 0.46
N LEU A 57 10.07 0.50 0.52
CA LEU A 57 9.80 1.20 1.78
C LEU A 57 8.62 0.53 2.51
N CYS A 58 7.50 0.35 1.81
CA CYS A 58 6.32 -0.32 2.38
C CYS A 58 6.59 -1.77 2.80
N ALA A 59 7.55 -2.46 2.15
CA ALA A 59 7.94 -3.82 2.50
C ALA A 59 8.63 -3.93 3.86
N ASN A 60 9.14 -2.82 4.42
CA ASN A 60 9.71 -2.82 5.75
C ASN A 60 8.64 -2.56 6.82
N ARG A 61 8.34 -3.60 7.61
CA ARG A 61 7.32 -3.56 8.67
C ARG A 61 7.62 -2.51 9.74
N GLU A 62 8.85 -2.46 10.22
CA GLU A 62 9.27 -1.54 11.27
C GLU A 62 9.16 -0.08 10.82
N ALA A 63 9.40 0.20 9.53
CA ALA A 63 9.18 1.52 8.96
C ALA A 63 7.69 1.90 9.00
N CYS A 64 6.81 1.03 8.48
CA CYS A 64 5.37 1.28 8.40
C CYS A 64 4.72 1.47 9.79
N GLU A 65 5.05 0.62 10.76
CA GLU A 65 4.47 0.68 12.11
C GLU A 65 4.87 1.95 12.87
N ASN A 66 6.04 2.51 12.59
CA ASN A 66 6.56 3.69 13.29
C ASN A 66 6.26 5.03 12.59
N PHE A 67 5.69 5.01 11.39
CA PHE A 67 5.34 6.24 10.70
C PHE A 67 4.16 6.95 11.36
N LYS A 68 4.21 8.28 11.33
CA LYS A 68 3.05 9.11 11.67
C LYS A 68 1.91 8.84 10.70
N LEU A 69 0.67 9.04 11.18
CA LEU A 69 -0.54 8.75 10.43
C LEU A 69 -0.59 9.50 9.08
N GLU A 70 -0.08 10.74 9.02
CA GLU A 70 -0.04 11.55 7.81
C GLU A 70 0.89 10.95 6.74
N ILE A 71 2.03 10.40 7.17
CA ILE A 71 2.97 9.70 6.26
C ILE A 71 2.29 8.43 5.74
N ASN A 72 1.63 7.67 6.61
CA ASN A 72 0.90 6.48 6.21
C ASN A 72 -0.25 6.79 5.23
N GLN A 73 -0.94 7.91 5.40
CA GLN A 73 -1.96 8.38 4.46
C GLN A 73 -1.37 8.70 3.07
N GLU A 74 -0.20 9.36 3.03
CA GLU A 74 0.51 9.66 1.78
C GLU A 74 1.02 8.40 1.08
N LEU A 75 1.60 7.46 1.83
CA LEU A 75 2.07 6.17 1.29
C LEU A 75 0.92 5.37 0.65
N LEU A 76 -0.23 5.32 1.33
CA LEU A 76 -1.43 4.66 0.80
C LEU A 76 -1.92 5.34 -0.47
N PHE A 77 -2.02 6.67 -0.47
CA PHE A 77 -2.45 7.45 -1.64
C PHE A 77 -1.53 7.25 -2.85
N MET A 78 -0.21 7.36 -2.66
CA MET A 78 0.77 7.16 -3.74
C MET A 78 0.73 5.73 -4.30
N SER A 79 0.59 4.74 -3.41
CA SER A 79 0.48 3.33 -3.81
C SER A 79 -0.73 3.10 -4.71
N LEU A 80 -1.89 3.64 -4.32
CA LEU A 80 -3.14 3.53 -5.10
C LEU A 80 -3.05 4.22 -6.45
N ALA A 81 -2.52 5.44 -6.49
CA ALA A 81 -2.35 6.16 -7.74
C ALA A 81 -1.42 5.41 -8.71
N TYR A 82 -0.37 4.75 -8.21
CA TYR A 82 0.45 3.88 -9.05
C TYR A 82 -0.29 2.62 -9.51
N CYS A 83 -1.14 1.99 -8.69
CA CYS A 83 -2.02 0.89 -9.12
C CYS A 83 -2.91 1.30 -10.31
N LEU A 84 -3.43 2.52 -10.29
CA LEU A 84 -4.32 3.06 -11.32
C LEU A 84 -3.59 3.58 -12.56
N SER A 85 -2.26 3.50 -12.59
CA SER A 85 -1.49 3.88 -13.77
C SER A 85 -1.85 3.02 -14.99
N ASN A 86 -1.73 3.60 -16.18
CA ASN A 86 -1.80 2.87 -17.46
C ASN A 86 -0.45 2.25 -17.87
N LYS A 87 0.60 2.38 -17.04
CA LYS A 87 1.93 1.83 -17.32
C LYS A 87 2.14 0.59 -16.47
N GLU A 88 2.24 -0.57 -17.12
CA GLU A 88 2.38 -1.89 -16.48
C GLU A 88 3.37 -1.93 -15.30
N LYS A 89 4.57 -1.36 -15.47
CA LYS A 89 5.59 -1.35 -14.40
C LYS A 89 5.21 -0.47 -13.20
N LEU A 90 4.54 0.67 -13.44
CA LEU A 90 4.02 1.50 -12.36
C LEU A 90 2.89 0.79 -11.63
N THR A 91 1.96 0.22 -12.39
CA THR A 91 0.86 -0.59 -11.86
C THR A 91 1.35 -1.73 -10.99
N SER A 92 2.31 -2.53 -11.49
CA SER A 92 2.91 -3.65 -10.75
C SER A 92 3.58 -3.21 -9.44
N ASN A 93 4.35 -2.12 -9.47
CA ASN A 93 4.97 -1.58 -8.27
C ASN A 93 3.93 -0.99 -7.29
N GLY A 94 2.88 -0.33 -7.80
CA GLY A 94 1.77 0.17 -7.00
C GLY A 94 1.08 -0.97 -6.24
N PHE A 95 0.76 -2.07 -6.93
CA PHE A 95 0.15 -3.24 -6.29
C PHE A 95 1.05 -3.85 -5.21
N ARG A 96 2.36 -3.92 -5.45
CA ARG A 96 3.32 -4.38 -4.43
C ARG A 96 3.35 -3.44 -3.22
N ALA A 97 3.44 -2.13 -3.46
CA ALA A 97 3.45 -1.13 -2.40
C ALA A 97 2.17 -1.19 -1.57
N LEU A 98 1.00 -1.28 -2.22
CA LEU A 98 -0.29 -1.39 -1.57
C LEU A 98 -0.40 -2.67 -0.73
N GLY A 99 -0.01 -3.82 -1.30
CA GLY A 99 -0.05 -5.10 -0.60
C GLY A 99 0.85 -5.10 0.64
N TYR A 100 2.08 -4.60 0.51
CA TYR A 100 2.98 -4.46 1.65
C TYR A 100 2.47 -3.46 2.68
N PHE A 101 1.96 -2.30 2.26
CA PHE A 101 1.40 -1.30 3.15
C PHE A 101 0.28 -1.89 4.03
N ILE A 102 -0.68 -2.61 3.41
CA ILE A 102 -1.78 -3.24 4.13
C ILE A 102 -1.26 -4.33 5.08
N THR A 103 -0.29 -5.13 4.65
CA THR A 103 0.25 -6.25 5.44
C THR A 103 1.08 -5.77 6.65
N ASN A 104 1.74 -4.63 6.52
CA ASN A 104 2.75 -4.17 7.46
C ASN A 104 2.27 -3.04 8.39
N ASN A 105 1.06 -2.52 8.21
CA ASN A 105 0.44 -1.58 9.14
C ASN A 105 -0.50 -2.32 10.09
N SER A 106 -0.66 -1.80 11.30
CA SER A 106 -1.63 -2.34 12.27
C SER A 106 -3.06 -2.06 11.83
N ASP A 107 -4.00 -2.91 12.27
CA ASP A 107 -5.43 -2.69 12.06
C ASP A 107 -5.89 -1.33 12.61
N GLU A 108 -5.28 -0.84 13.69
CA GLU A 108 -5.57 0.48 14.26
C GLU A 108 -5.24 1.60 13.27
N VAL A 109 -4.03 1.60 12.68
CA VAL A 109 -3.63 2.60 11.68
C VAL A 109 -4.54 2.52 10.46
N LEU A 110 -4.86 1.32 9.99
CA LEU A 110 -5.74 1.12 8.84
C LEU A 110 -7.17 1.63 9.12
N CYS A 111 -7.71 1.38 10.32
CA CYS A 111 -8.99 1.91 10.76
C CYS A 111 -8.98 3.45 10.84
N GLN A 112 -7.92 4.04 11.39
CA GLN A 112 -7.78 5.49 11.47
C GLN A 112 -7.72 6.13 10.08
N LEU A 113 -6.97 5.55 9.15
CA LEU A 113 -6.92 6.02 7.76
C LEU A 113 -8.27 5.90 7.07
N ALA A 114 -9.01 4.83 7.34
CA ALA A 114 -10.33 4.61 6.77
C ALA A 114 -11.35 5.65 7.26
N THR A 115 -11.32 5.96 8.56
CA THR A 115 -12.26 6.89 9.21
C THR A 115 -11.87 8.36 9.09
N MET A 116 -10.68 8.66 8.59
CA MET A 116 -10.20 10.04 8.45
C MET A 116 -11.03 10.81 7.42
N GLU A 117 -11.79 11.81 7.86
CA GLU A 117 -12.52 12.69 6.95
C GLU A 117 -11.59 13.70 6.27
N SER A 118 -11.20 13.40 5.03
CA SER A 118 -10.47 14.35 4.19
C SER A 118 -10.78 14.14 2.70
N PRO A 119 -10.64 15.17 1.84
CA PRO A 119 -10.77 15.01 0.38
C PRO A 119 -9.77 13.98 -0.19
N LYS A 120 -8.64 13.79 0.49
CA LYS A 120 -7.64 12.79 0.12
C LYS A 120 -8.10 11.38 0.46
N THR A 121 -8.73 11.18 1.62
CA THR A 121 -9.33 9.91 2.02
C THR A 121 -10.42 9.48 1.05
N GLN A 122 -11.29 10.39 0.61
CA GLN A 122 -12.32 10.06 -0.40
C GLN A 122 -11.70 9.50 -1.69
N LYS A 123 -10.62 10.12 -2.19
CA LYS A 123 -9.87 9.62 -3.36
C LYS A 123 -9.21 8.26 -3.11
N ILE A 124 -8.73 8.01 -1.89
CA ILE A 124 -8.21 6.70 -1.48
C ILE A 124 -9.32 5.65 -1.57
N VAL A 125 -10.50 5.94 -1.03
CA VAL A 125 -11.66 5.03 -1.07
C VAL A 125 -12.10 4.75 -2.51
N GLU A 126 -12.25 5.78 -3.34
CA GLU A 126 -12.59 5.64 -4.77
C GLU A 126 -11.54 4.81 -5.52
N GLY A 127 -10.25 5.06 -5.27
CA GLY A 127 -9.17 4.33 -5.90
C GLY A 127 -9.12 2.85 -5.48
N LEU A 128 -9.36 2.55 -4.20
CA LEU A 128 -9.52 1.18 -3.72
C LEU A 128 -10.68 0.48 -4.43
N LYS A 129 -11.84 1.14 -4.51
CA LYS A 129 -13.00 0.61 -5.24
C LYS A 129 -12.64 0.30 -6.69
N GLU A 130 -11.99 1.21 -7.41
CA GLU A 130 -11.60 0.95 -8.80
C GLU A 130 -10.61 -0.22 -8.92
N VAL A 131 -9.56 -0.23 -8.12
CA VAL A 131 -8.53 -1.30 -8.15
C VAL A 131 -9.15 -2.68 -7.92
N TYR A 132 -10.06 -2.80 -6.96
CA TYR A 132 -10.63 -4.09 -6.56
C TYR A 132 -11.91 -4.47 -7.32
N LEU A 133 -12.69 -3.51 -7.82
CA LEU A 133 -13.92 -3.79 -8.59
C LEU A 133 -13.69 -3.93 -10.10
N ARG A 134 -12.60 -3.36 -10.65
CA ARG A 134 -12.25 -3.47 -12.08
C ARG A 134 -12.19 -4.92 -12.61
N PRO A 135 -11.70 -5.93 -11.85
CA PRO A 135 -11.77 -7.33 -12.25
C PRO A 135 -13.20 -7.87 -12.38
N PHE A 136 -14.12 -7.45 -11.51
CA PHE A 136 -15.51 -7.96 -11.48
C PHE A 136 -16.38 -7.40 -12.60
N ALA A 137 -16.11 -6.17 -13.07
CA ALA A 137 -16.84 -5.56 -14.18
C ALA A 137 -16.60 -6.24 -15.54
N ASN A 138 -15.52 -7.03 -15.66
CA ASN A 138 -15.06 -7.59 -16.94
C ASN A 138 -14.97 -9.12 -16.97
N SER A 139 -15.44 -9.84 -15.95
CA SER A 139 -15.24 -11.29 -15.85
C SER A 139 -16.54 -12.10 -15.78
N SER A 140 -16.76 -12.97 -16.77
CA SER A 140 -17.55 -14.21 -16.65
C SER A 140 -16.76 -15.35 -15.99
N VAL A 141 -15.69 -15.02 -15.26
CA VAL A 141 -14.68 -15.97 -14.76
C VAL A 141 -14.81 -16.10 -13.24
N LYS A 142 -15.01 -17.34 -12.77
CA LYS A 142 -14.88 -17.71 -11.36
C LYS A 142 -13.44 -17.48 -10.92
N VAL A 143 -13.19 -16.39 -10.18
CA VAL A 143 -11.90 -16.13 -9.55
C VAL A 143 -11.86 -16.86 -8.22
N THR A 144 -11.04 -17.90 -8.13
CA THR A 144 -10.63 -18.52 -6.88
C THR A 144 -9.70 -17.54 -6.16
N PHE A 145 -10.27 -16.71 -5.29
CA PHE A 145 -9.52 -15.73 -4.51
C PHE A 145 -8.70 -16.43 -3.43
N LEU A 146 -7.46 -15.95 -3.22
CA LEU A 146 -6.66 -16.24 -2.03
C LEU A 146 -7.44 -15.75 -0.80
N ASN A 147 -8.08 -16.70 -0.11
CA ASN A 147 -9.16 -16.51 0.88
C ASN A 147 -8.84 -15.60 2.09
N GLY A 148 -7.60 -15.11 2.26
CA GLY A 148 -7.21 -14.20 3.35
C GLY A 148 -7.28 -12.70 3.01
N ILE A 149 -6.82 -12.31 1.81
CA ILE A 149 -6.70 -10.89 1.42
C ILE A 149 -8.08 -10.33 1.02
N SER A 150 -8.94 -11.16 0.44
CA SER A 150 -10.30 -10.79 0.03
C SER A 150 -11.22 -10.45 1.21
N CYS A 151 -11.07 -11.09 2.36
CA CYS A 151 -11.95 -10.85 3.52
C CYS A 151 -11.55 -9.58 4.28
N PHE A 152 -10.26 -9.34 4.50
CA PHE A 152 -9.77 -8.16 5.21
C PHE A 152 -9.99 -6.85 4.44
N LEU A 153 -9.86 -6.88 3.11
CA LEU A 153 -10.17 -5.71 2.27
C LEU A 153 -11.67 -5.47 2.10
N MET A 154 -12.50 -6.51 2.14
CA MET A 154 -13.94 -6.37 2.29
C MET A 154 -14.31 -5.87 3.70
N SER A 155 -13.48 -6.09 4.72
CA SER A 155 -13.60 -5.46 6.02
C SER A 155 -13.10 -4.02 6.02
N ILE A 156 -12.08 -3.65 5.24
CA ILE A 156 -11.66 -2.24 5.09
C ILE A 156 -12.68 -1.46 4.25
N ILE A 157 -13.11 -1.99 3.09
CA ILE A 157 -14.20 -1.43 2.28
C ILE A 157 -15.50 -1.44 3.09
N GLY A 158 -15.75 -2.52 3.83
CA GLY A 158 -16.88 -2.66 4.74
C GLY A 158 -16.81 -1.72 5.94
N MET A 159 -15.66 -1.41 6.53
CA MET A 159 -15.48 -0.41 7.59
C MET A 159 -15.53 1.02 7.04
N LEU A 160 -15.07 1.22 5.80
CA LEU A 160 -15.21 2.47 5.04
C LEU A 160 -16.66 2.74 4.62
N GLU A 161 -17.46 1.68 4.40
CA GLU A 161 -18.89 1.75 4.10
C GLU A 161 -19.76 1.66 5.37
N CYS A 162 -19.26 1.04 6.44
CA CYS A 162 -19.90 0.88 7.75
C CYS A 162 -19.33 1.84 8.79
N VAL A 163 -19.74 3.10 8.65
CA VAL A 163 -20.09 3.93 9.83
C VAL A 163 -21.35 3.39 10.54
N CYS A 164 -21.94 2.28 10.08
CA CYS A 164 -23.01 1.56 10.77
C CYS A 164 -22.73 0.04 10.82
N VAL A 165 -22.68 -0.52 12.04
CA VAL A 165 -22.75 -1.97 12.38
C VAL A 165 -21.41 -2.69 12.69
N THR A 166 -20.90 -2.38 13.90
CA THR A 166 -20.36 -3.26 14.97
C THR A 166 -19.71 -4.63 14.65
N PHE A 167 -18.39 -4.71 14.90
CA PHE A 167 -17.72 -5.44 16.01
C PHE A 167 -18.29 -6.80 16.52
N GLU A 168 -18.57 -7.79 15.66
CA GLU A 168 -18.72 -9.19 16.14
C GLU A 168 -17.95 -10.24 15.31
N TYR A 169 -17.31 -9.86 14.21
CA TYR A 169 -16.67 -10.83 13.32
C TYR A 169 -15.23 -11.23 13.71
N SER A 170 -14.59 -10.60 14.69
CA SER A 170 -13.17 -10.86 14.99
C SER A 170 -12.90 -12.20 15.70
N GLN A 171 -13.84 -12.70 16.52
CA GLN A 171 -13.62 -13.90 17.34
C GLN A 171 -13.92 -15.22 16.60
N ILE A 172 -14.86 -15.22 15.66
CA ILE A 172 -15.12 -16.39 14.80
C ILE A 172 -13.99 -16.59 13.77
N PHE A 173 -13.24 -15.53 13.46
CA PHE A 173 -12.27 -15.50 12.37
C PHE A 173 -10.88 -16.05 12.77
N GLN A 174 -10.45 -15.87 14.03
CA GLN A 174 -9.18 -16.44 14.52
C GLN A 174 -9.22 -17.97 14.61
N ALA A 175 -10.39 -18.57 14.87
CA ALA A 175 -10.53 -20.02 15.01
C ALA A 175 -10.29 -20.80 13.71
N ARG A 176 -10.61 -20.22 12.54
CA ARG A 176 -10.47 -20.92 11.24
C ARG A 176 -9.05 -20.92 10.65
N ILE A 177 -8.16 -20.06 11.15
CA ILE A 177 -6.76 -20.02 10.71
C ILE A 177 -5.93 -21.12 11.40
N TYR A 178 -6.29 -21.50 12.63
CA TYR A 178 -5.55 -22.51 13.40
C TYR A 178 -5.76 -23.94 12.87
N ASP A 179 -6.95 -24.24 12.31
CA ASP A 179 -7.28 -25.57 11.78
C ASP A 179 -6.65 -25.91 10.41
N GLN A 180 -5.93 -24.97 9.78
CA GLN A 180 -5.33 -25.17 8.45
C GLN A 180 -3.80 -25.11 8.43
N ILE A 181 -3.16 -25.01 9.60
CA ILE A 181 -1.68 -24.94 9.74
C ILE A 181 -1.12 -26.18 10.47
N LEU A 182 -1.95 -27.18 10.82
CA LEU A 182 -1.51 -28.52 11.25
C LEU A 182 -1.80 -29.56 10.17
#